data_AF-A0A6L3EIG6-F1
#
_entry.id   AF-A0A6L3EIG6-F1
#
_cell.length_a   1.000
_cell.length_b   1.000
_cell.length_c   1.000
_cell.angle_alpha   90.00
_cell.angle_beta   90.00
_cell.angle_gamma   90.00
#
_symmetry.space_group_name_H-M   'P 1'
#
loop_
_entity.id
_entity.type
_entity.pdbx_description
1 polymer ?
#
loop_
_entity_poly.entity_id
_entity_poly.type
_entity_poly.pdbx_seq_one_letter_code
_entity_poly.pdbx_strand_id
1 'polypeptide(L)' 'VAFMPFHFGGHFQGEDLRSKYPEGADPVVLGEAANTALTYGYDSVTQMQETKASLCRISKA' A
#
# COMPACT_ATOMS: atom_id res chain seq x y z
N VAL A 1 12.09 -8.97 -7.88
CA VAL A 1 11.39 -7.67 -7.73
C VAL A 1 9.91 -7.96 -7.56
N ALA A 2 9.29 -7.36 -6.55
CA ALA A 2 7.84 -7.40 -6.39
C ALA A 2 7.25 -6.07 -6.85
N PHE A 3 6.18 -6.12 -7.63
CA PHE A 3 5.44 -4.94 -8.06
C PHE A 3 4.08 -4.95 -7.39
N MET A 4 3.67 -3.81 -6.87
CA MET A 4 2.42 -3.63 -6.16
C MET A 4 1.92 -2.20 -6.39
N PRO A 5 0.64 -2.00 -6.74
CA PRO A 5 0.01 -0.68 -6.76
C PRO A 5 0.20 0.07 -5.44
N PHE A 6 0.43 1.38 -5.52
CA PHE A 6 0.73 2.18 -4.33
C PHE A 6 -0.51 2.38 -3.43
N HIS A 7 -1.69 2.48 -4.04
CA HIS A 7 -2.95 2.72 -3.37
C HIS A 7 -3.84 1.48 -3.45
N PHE A 8 -3.95 0.78 -2.33
CA PHE A 8 -5.08 -0.09 -2.03
C PHE A 8 -5.93 0.57 -0.95
N GLY A 9 -7.20 0.22 -0.92
CA GLY A 9 -8.16 0.72 0.03
C GLY A 9 -9.18 -0.35 0.39
N GLY A 10 -10.32 0.07 0.90
CA GLY A 10 -11.36 -0.84 1.33
C GLY A 10 -11.09 -1.54 2.66
N HIS A 11 -9.86 -1.64 3.16
CA HIS A 11 -9.58 -1.98 4.55
C HIS A 11 -8.83 -0.83 5.23
N PHE A 12 -9.31 -0.34 6.38
CA PHE A 12 -8.66 0.73 7.13
C PHE A 12 -8.76 0.49 8.63
N GLN A 13 -7.62 0.40 9.32
CA GLN A 13 -7.56 0.15 10.77
C GLN A 13 -8.37 -1.08 11.23
N GLY A 14 -8.43 -2.12 10.40
CA GLY A 14 -9.21 -3.34 10.67
C GLY A 14 -10.68 -3.28 10.25
N GLU A 15 -11.18 -2.11 9.83
CA GLU A 15 -12.56 -1.95 9.35
C GLU A 15 -12.68 -2.20 7.85
N ASP A 16 -13.75 -2.90 7.46
CA ASP A 16 -14.12 -3.10 6.05
C ASP A 16 -14.93 -1.90 5.53
N LEU A 17 -14.37 -1.23 4.53
CA LEU A 17 -14.88 -0.06 3.85
C LEU A 17 -15.35 -0.34 2.42
N ARG A 18 -15.51 -1.61 2.02
CA ARG A 18 -16.02 -2.02 0.68
C ARG A 18 -17.27 -1.28 0.25
N SER A 19 -18.20 -1.04 1.17
CA SER A 19 -19.46 -0.33 0.91
C SER A 19 -19.27 1.11 0.42
N LYS A 20 -18.08 1.69 0.59
CA LYS A 20 -17.73 3.03 0.10
C LYS A 20 -17.21 3.03 -1.34
N TYR A 21 -17.01 1.87 -1.96
CA TYR A 21 -16.48 1.73 -3.30
C TYR A 21 -17.57 1.33 -4.31
N PRO A 22 -17.42 1.70 -5.60
CA PRO A 22 -18.32 1.26 -6.65
C PRO A 22 -18.40 -0.27 -6.76
N GLU A 23 -19.58 -0.77 -7.12
CA GLU A 23 -19.78 -2.20 -7.39
C GLU A 23 -18.82 -2.71 -8.46
N GLY A 24 -18.21 -3.88 -8.21
CA GLY A 24 -17.22 -4.48 -9.10
C GLY A 24 -15.77 -3.99 -8.93
N ALA A 25 -15.51 -3.05 -8.01
CA ALA A 25 -14.16 -2.58 -7.71
C ALA A 25 -13.36 -3.53 -6.80
N ASP A 26 -14.05 -4.39 -6.04
CA ASP A 26 -13.49 -5.31 -5.04
C ASP A 26 -12.22 -6.09 -5.46
N PRO A 27 -12.10 -6.69 -6.66
CA PRO A 27 -10.93 -7.49 -6.99
C PRO A 27 -9.65 -6.69 -7.23
N VAL A 28 -9.74 -5.37 -7.41
CA VAL A 28 -8.60 -4.52 -7.79
C VAL A 28 -8.25 -3.46 -6.76
N VAL A 29 -9.20 -3.04 -5.92
CA VAL A 29 -8.98 -1.96 -4.95
C VAL A 29 -8.75 -2.44 -3.52
N LEU A 30 -9.06 -3.69 -3.18
CA LEU A 30 -9.04 -4.15 -1.80
C LEU A 30 -7.63 -4.53 -1.31
N GLY A 31 -7.25 -3.96 -0.18
CA GLY A 31 -5.99 -4.24 0.51
C GLY A 31 -5.55 -3.10 1.41
N GLU A 32 -4.41 -3.28 2.07
CA GLU A 32 -3.73 -2.19 2.77
C GLU A 32 -2.78 -1.43 1.85
N ALA A 33 -2.59 -0.14 2.12
CA ALA A 33 -1.74 0.72 1.32
C ALA A 33 -0.27 0.25 1.33
N ALA A 34 0.40 0.34 0.17
CA ALA A 34 1.76 -0.19 0.00
C ALA A 34 2.81 0.47 0.89
N ASN A 35 2.59 1.74 1.22
CA ASN A 35 3.46 2.52 2.08
C ASN A 35 3.55 2.00 3.52
N THR A 36 2.65 1.11 3.95
CA THR A 36 2.76 0.41 5.24
C THR A 36 4.00 -0.51 5.33
N ALA A 37 4.50 -0.97 4.17
CA ALA A 37 5.64 -1.87 4.08
C ALA A 37 6.95 -1.18 3.65
N LEU A 38 6.94 0.16 3.50
CA LEU A 38 8.10 0.95 3.05
C LEU A 38 8.88 1.53 4.23
N THR A 39 10.13 1.92 3.99
CA THR A 39 10.96 2.61 4.98
C THR A 39 10.49 4.05 5.21
N TYR A 40 10.93 4.64 6.33
CA TYR A 40 10.72 6.06 6.64
C TYR A 40 11.85 6.96 6.10
N GLY A 41 12.52 6.53 5.03
CA GLY A 41 13.65 7.26 4.46
C GLY A 41 13.22 8.55 3.76
N TYR A 42 14.07 9.57 3.85
CA TYR A 42 13.89 10.85 3.16
C TYR A 42 15.21 11.33 2.56
N ASP A 43 15.15 11.94 1.38
CA ASP A 43 16.28 12.65 0.79
C ASP A 43 16.63 13.87 1.65
N SER A 44 17.89 13.95 2.10
CA SER A 44 18.32 14.97 3.06
C SER A 44 18.21 16.41 2.54
N VAL A 45 18.29 16.61 1.22
CA VAL A 45 18.32 17.95 0.60
C VAL A 45 16.91 18.43 0.27
N THR A 46 16.12 17.58 -0.38
CA THR A 46 14.79 17.93 -0.90
C THR A 46 13.66 17.55 0.04
N GLN A 47 13.94 16.75 1.07
CA GLN A 47 12.93 16.15 1.96
C GLN A 47 11.92 15.27 1.19
N MET A 48 12.31 14.74 0.02
CA MET A 48 11.49 13.83 -0.75
C MET A 48 11.48 12.44 -0.11
N GLN A 49 10.32 11.82 0.03
CA GLN A 49 10.19 10.48 0.59
C GLN A 49 10.84 9.42 -0.30
N GLU A 50 11.60 8.51 0.30
CA GLU A 50 12.15 7.33 -0.37
C GLU A 50 11.08 6.23 -0.52
N THR A 51 10.36 6.22 -1.66
CA THR A 51 9.20 5.32 -1.86
C THR A 51 9.50 4.06 -2.68
N LYS A 52 10.70 3.93 -3.25
CA LYS A 52 11.02 2.88 -4.23
C LYS A 52 12.14 1.92 -3.81
N ALA A 53 12.77 2.16 -2.66
CA ALA A 53 13.86 1.36 -2.13
C ALA A 53 13.46 0.74 -0.80
N SER A 54 12.92 -0.47 -0.83
CA SER A 54 12.55 -1.21 0.38
C SER A 54 12.71 -2.71 0.15
N LEU A 55 13.15 -3.43 1.18
CA LEU A 55 13.23 -4.89 1.17
C LEU A 55 12.06 -5.45 1.95
N CYS A 56 11.40 -6.45 1.37
CA CYS A 56 10.32 -7.17 2.04
C CYS A 56 10.57 -8.68 1.98
N ARG A 57 9.92 -9.40 2.90
CA ARG A 57 9.79 -10.85 2.84
C ARG A 57 8.37 -11.16 2.41
N ILE A 58 8.22 -12.04 1.43
CA ILE A 58 6.92 -12.49 0.93
C ILE A 58 6.69 -13.90 1.47
N SER A 59 5.52 -14.14 2.05
CA SER A 59 5.04 -15.45 2.48
C SER A 59 3.63 -15.68 1.95
N LYS A 60 3.25 -16.95 1.85
CA LYS A 60 1.85 -17.31 1.61
C LYS A 60 1.01 -16.88 2.82
N ALA A 61 -0.20 -16.40 2.58
CA ALA A 61 -1.21 -16.15 3.61
C ALA A 61 -1.67 -17.46 4.27
#